data_AF-A0A835J2G5-F1
#
_entry.id   AF-A0A835J2G5-F1
#
_cell.length_a   1.000
_cell.length_b   1.000
_cell.length_c   1.000
_cell.angle_alpha   90.00
_cell.angle_beta   90.00
_cell.angle_gamma   90.00
#
_symmetry.space_group_name_H-M   'P 1'
#
loop_
_entity.id
_entity.type
_entity.pdbx_description
1 polymer ?
#
loop_
_entity_poly.entity_id
_entity_poly.type
_entity_poly.pdbx_seq_one_letter_code
_entity_poly.pdbx_strand_id
1 'polypeptide(L)'
;MAALMKYPSPLFLFMSFALVYPSLCAPEDQVISCLTRHGMNNFTTFPRTKKDDDSTTYYKLLNFSIQNLRFTKPTIAKPLAIILPESLDELVKSVMCCREGLLEIRVRLLRVPQVVTGFIVSRPGTKDHVAELVNAWQGVAPSLAGDFYLSCFVGAGLPGTKTRGISATFKGFYLGPRNEMVSILNQVFPELGIETEDCKEMSWIESILFFSGLSDGSSVSDLKNRYLKDKNYFKAKSDYSRLRILACIVVEDGRKWMNYSKVPDASLLRAWIMNELTGERTETIES
;
A
#
# COMPACT_ATOMS: atom_id res chain seq x y z
N MET A 1 -26.81 -71.32 54.91
CA MET A 1 -27.09 -71.12 53.47
C MET A 1 -26.86 -69.66 53.15
N ALA A 2 -25.75 -69.32 52.50
CA ALA A 2 -25.50 -67.99 51.94
C ALA A 2 -24.62 -68.15 50.70
N ALA A 3 -25.09 -67.57 49.59
CA ALA A 3 -24.66 -67.84 48.22
C ALA A 3 -23.31 -67.19 47.88
N LEU A 4 -22.51 -67.90 47.09
CA LEU A 4 -21.32 -67.39 46.41
C LEU A 4 -21.76 -66.50 45.22
N MET A 5 -21.69 -65.18 45.37
CA MET A 5 -21.75 -64.26 44.23
C MET A 5 -20.37 -64.17 43.57
N LYS A 6 -20.22 -64.79 42.39
CA LYS A 6 -19.10 -64.54 41.46
C LYS A 6 -19.33 -63.21 40.75
N TYR A 7 -18.48 -62.22 40.99
CA TYR A 7 -18.39 -61.02 40.16
C TYR A 7 -17.52 -61.32 38.93
N PRO A 8 -17.96 -61.01 37.69
CA PRO A 8 -17.11 -61.15 36.51
C PRO A 8 -16.13 -59.98 36.44
N SER A 9 -14.86 -60.29 36.16
CA SER A 9 -13.80 -59.32 35.90
C SER A 9 -14.16 -58.42 34.70
N PRO A 10 -14.05 -57.09 34.79
CA PRO A 10 -14.22 -56.25 33.61
C PRO A 10 -12.99 -56.40 32.73
N LEU A 11 -13.20 -56.90 31.52
CA LEU A 11 -12.23 -56.86 30.44
C LEU A 11 -11.90 -55.39 30.11
N PHE A 12 -10.76 -54.90 30.59
CA PHE A 12 -10.21 -53.62 30.15
C PHE A 12 -9.66 -53.77 28.74
N LEU A 13 -10.49 -53.45 27.74
CA LEU A 13 -10.04 -53.23 26.36
C LEU A 13 -9.17 -51.95 26.35
N PHE A 14 -7.85 -52.12 26.25
CA PHE A 14 -6.95 -51.03 25.89
C PHE A 14 -7.25 -50.63 24.44
N MET A 15 -8.17 -49.68 24.26
CA MET A 15 -8.29 -48.94 23.01
C MET A 15 -6.99 -48.14 22.86
N SER A 16 -6.09 -48.63 22.01
CA SER A 16 -4.95 -47.86 21.57
C SER A 16 -5.45 -46.64 20.80
N PHE A 17 -5.64 -45.51 21.50
CA PHE A 17 -5.76 -44.23 20.83
C PHE A 17 -4.41 -44.00 20.17
N ALA A 18 -4.32 -44.28 18.87
CA ALA A 18 -3.24 -43.76 18.06
C ALA A 18 -3.33 -42.24 18.19
N LEU A 19 -2.40 -41.66 18.95
CA LEU A 19 -2.18 -40.23 18.92
C LEU A 19 -1.75 -39.91 17.50
N VAL A 20 -2.71 -39.52 16.66
CA VAL A 20 -2.45 -38.88 15.39
C VAL A 20 -1.88 -37.52 15.77
N TYR A 21 -0.57 -37.46 15.92
CA TYR A 21 0.14 -36.19 16.01
C TYR A 21 -0.18 -35.42 14.72
N PRO A 22 -0.71 -34.19 14.80
CA PRO A 22 -0.81 -33.36 13.62
C PRO A 22 0.60 -33.25 13.04
N SER A 23 0.74 -33.64 11.78
CA SER A 23 1.97 -33.40 11.03
C SER A 23 2.30 -31.93 11.20
N LEU A 24 3.43 -31.61 11.85
CA LEU A 24 4.03 -30.28 11.72
C LEU A 24 4.39 -30.14 10.24
N CYS A 25 3.47 -29.58 9.46
CA CYS A 25 3.76 -29.18 8.09
C CYS A 25 4.95 -28.23 8.16
N ALA A 26 5.95 -28.43 7.29
CA ALA A 26 7.06 -27.50 7.26
C ALA A 26 6.53 -26.08 6.95
N PRO A 27 7.12 -25.01 7.51
CA PRO A 27 6.70 -23.63 7.20
C PRO A 27 6.64 -23.31 5.69
N GLU A 28 7.43 -24.03 4.89
CA GLU A 28 7.39 -24.02 3.42
C GLU A 28 6.06 -24.50 2.84
N ASP A 29 5.56 -25.65 3.30
CA ASP A 29 4.33 -26.24 2.79
C ASP A 29 3.12 -25.37 3.18
N GLN A 30 3.21 -24.68 4.33
CA GLN A 30 2.17 -23.77 4.80
C GLN A 30 2.03 -22.52 3.90
N VAL A 31 3.14 -21.86 3.54
CA VAL A 31 3.08 -20.66 2.67
C VAL A 31 2.65 -21.02 1.25
N ILE A 32 3.17 -22.12 0.68
CA ILE A 32 2.81 -22.57 -0.67
C ILE A 32 1.33 -22.94 -0.74
N SER A 33 0.83 -23.68 0.26
CA SER A 33 -0.59 -24.03 0.36
C SER A 33 -1.47 -22.78 0.45
N CYS A 34 -1.07 -21.78 1.24
CA CYS A 34 -1.79 -20.51 1.34
C CYS A 34 -1.82 -19.76 0.01
N LEU A 35 -0.67 -19.57 -0.64
CA LEU A 35 -0.59 -18.88 -1.94
C LEU A 35 -1.45 -19.57 -3.00
N THR A 36 -1.37 -20.90 -3.07
CA THR A 36 -2.16 -21.71 -4.02
C THR A 36 -3.66 -21.60 -3.74
N ARG A 37 -4.07 -21.60 -2.46
CA ARG A 37 -5.47 -21.41 -2.05
C ARG A 37 -6.02 -20.06 -2.49
N HIS A 38 -5.17 -19.03 -2.51
CA HIS A 38 -5.54 -17.70 -2.99
C HIS A 38 -5.42 -17.53 -4.51
N GLY A 39 -5.16 -18.62 -5.24
CA GLY A 39 -5.08 -18.62 -6.71
C GLY A 39 -3.80 -18.02 -7.27
N MET A 40 -2.78 -17.80 -6.43
CA MET A 40 -1.51 -17.24 -6.90
C MET A 40 -0.70 -18.31 -7.60
N ASN A 41 -0.14 -17.98 -8.76
CA ASN A 41 0.69 -18.86 -9.58
C ASN A 41 2.07 -18.27 -9.91
N ASN A 42 2.24 -16.94 -9.77
CA ASN A 42 3.50 -16.25 -10.06
C ASN A 42 4.47 -16.28 -8.85
N PHE A 43 4.89 -17.48 -8.46
CA PHE A 43 5.91 -17.67 -7.45
C PHE A 43 6.81 -18.87 -7.77
N THR A 44 8.01 -18.87 -7.21
CA THR A 44 8.96 -19.98 -7.32
C THR A 44 9.46 -20.39 -5.95
N THR A 45 9.73 -21.68 -5.75
CA THR A 45 10.18 -22.24 -4.47
C THR A 45 11.61 -22.75 -4.57
N PHE A 46 12.29 -22.79 -3.43
CA PHE A 46 13.64 -23.33 -3.37
C PHE A 46 13.64 -24.83 -3.74
N PRO A 47 14.46 -25.28 -4.72
CA PRO A 47 14.41 -26.66 -5.20
C PRO A 47 14.87 -27.66 -4.13
N ARG A 48 14.06 -28.69 -3.89
CA ARG A 48 14.29 -29.74 -2.86
C ARG A 48 15.28 -30.82 -3.27
N THR A 49 15.54 -30.99 -4.58
CA THR A 49 16.49 -32.01 -5.08
C THR A 49 17.62 -31.37 -5.87
N LYS A 50 18.86 -31.83 -5.64
CA LYS A 50 20.07 -31.39 -6.35
C LYS A 50 20.09 -31.76 -7.85
N LYS A 51 19.02 -32.39 -8.36
CA LYS A 51 18.98 -32.92 -9.72
C LYS A 51 18.57 -31.86 -10.76
N ASP A 52 18.00 -30.75 -10.32
CA ASP A 52 17.76 -29.59 -11.16
C ASP A 52 18.79 -28.50 -10.88
N ASP A 53 19.71 -28.49 -11.82
CA ASP A 53 20.75 -27.54 -12.18
C ASP A 53 20.38 -26.06 -11.93
N ASP A 54 21.37 -25.18 -11.99
CA ASP A 54 21.27 -23.71 -11.96
C ASP A 54 20.26 -23.10 -12.98
N SER A 55 19.55 -23.94 -13.75
CA SER A 55 18.57 -23.64 -14.78
C SER A 55 17.12 -23.45 -14.29
N THR A 56 16.79 -23.75 -13.03
CA THR A 56 15.43 -23.54 -12.51
C THR A 56 15.04 -22.06 -12.57
N THR A 57 13.75 -21.78 -12.81
CA THR A 57 13.19 -20.42 -12.80
C THR A 57 13.50 -19.68 -11.50
N TYR A 58 13.56 -20.41 -10.38
CA TYR A 58 14.00 -19.87 -9.09
C TYR A 58 15.41 -19.28 -9.16
N TYR A 59 16.42 -20.03 -9.62
CA TYR A 59 17.80 -19.53 -9.70
C TYR A 59 17.96 -18.43 -10.76
N LYS A 60 17.21 -18.47 -11.86
CA LYS A 60 17.17 -17.37 -12.84
C LYS A 60 16.69 -16.07 -12.20
N LEU A 61 15.55 -16.10 -11.51
CA LEU A 61 15.00 -14.93 -10.80
C LEU A 61 15.88 -14.50 -9.63
N LEU A 62 16.48 -15.46 -8.94
CA LEU A 62 17.40 -15.19 -7.83
C LEU A 62 18.63 -14.43 -8.34
N ASN A 63 19.36 -15.02 -9.29
CA ASN A 63 20.63 -14.51 -9.80
C ASN A 63 20.47 -13.22 -10.59
N PHE A 64 19.38 -13.06 -11.37
CA PHE A 64 19.09 -11.82 -12.10
C PHE A 64 19.15 -10.58 -11.20
N SER A 65 18.67 -10.70 -9.96
CA SER A 65 18.55 -9.58 -9.04
C SER A 65 19.75 -9.39 -8.11
N ILE A 66 20.64 -10.38 -7.97
CA ILE A 66 21.74 -10.31 -7.00
C ILE A 66 22.79 -9.32 -7.51
N GLN A 67 22.98 -8.22 -6.78
CA GLN A 67 24.05 -7.25 -7.08
C GLN A 67 25.36 -7.57 -6.36
N ASN A 68 25.30 -8.18 -5.17
CA ASN A 68 26.48 -8.54 -4.38
C ASN A 68 26.70 -10.06 -4.39
N LEU A 69 27.74 -10.51 -5.10
CA LEU A 69 28.07 -11.92 -5.30
C LEU A 69 28.41 -12.66 -3.99
N ARG A 70 28.63 -11.97 -2.86
CA ARG A 70 28.77 -12.66 -1.57
C ARG A 70 27.55 -13.53 -1.24
N PHE A 71 26.37 -13.17 -1.75
CA PHE A 71 25.11 -13.85 -1.50
C PHE A 71 24.85 -15.06 -2.42
N THR A 72 25.65 -15.26 -3.47
CA THR A 72 25.53 -16.45 -4.34
C THR A 72 26.12 -17.71 -3.70
N LYS A 73 27.01 -17.55 -2.71
CA LYS A 73 27.69 -18.67 -2.03
C LYS A 73 26.68 -19.71 -1.49
N PRO A 74 26.96 -21.03 -1.61
CA PRO A 74 26.07 -22.08 -1.12
C PRO A 74 25.84 -22.06 0.41
N THR A 75 26.81 -21.51 1.15
CA THR A 75 26.74 -21.37 2.61
C THR A 75 25.75 -20.31 3.09
N ILE A 76 25.30 -19.43 2.19
CA ILE A 76 24.32 -18.40 2.51
C ILE A 76 22.91 -18.93 2.24
N ALA A 77 22.08 -18.92 3.27
CA ALA A 77 20.67 -19.30 3.20
C ALA A 77 19.94 -18.56 2.07
N LYS A 78 19.18 -19.30 1.27
CA LYS A 78 18.39 -18.78 0.16
C LYS A 78 16.94 -18.56 0.57
N PRO A 79 16.22 -17.60 -0.05
CA PRO A 79 14.80 -17.40 0.22
C PRO A 79 14.00 -18.67 0.01
N LEU A 80 13.02 -18.92 0.87
CA LEU A 80 12.14 -20.08 0.75
C LEU A 80 11.35 -20.07 -0.55
N ALA A 81 10.86 -18.88 -0.91
CA ALA A 81 10.17 -18.62 -2.16
C ALA A 81 10.53 -17.21 -2.66
N ILE A 82 10.41 -17.03 -3.98
CA ILE A 82 10.41 -15.72 -4.65
C ILE A 82 9.01 -15.53 -5.20
N ILE A 83 8.28 -14.54 -4.68
CA ILE A 83 6.91 -14.23 -5.05
C ILE A 83 6.93 -12.95 -5.90
N LEU A 84 6.24 -12.98 -7.04
CA LEU A 84 6.16 -11.87 -7.99
C LEU A 84 4.68 -11.46 -8.15
N PRO A 85 4.15 -10.65 -7.23
CA PRO A 85 2.76 -10.23 -7.33
C PRO A 85 2.57 -9.30 -8.54
N GLU A 86 1.55 -9.57 -9.35
CA GLU A 86 1.21 -8.77 -10.54
C GLU A 86 0.13 -7.70 -10.24
N SER A 87 -0.48 -7.78 -9.06
CA SER A 87 -1.51 -6.83 -8.60
C SER A 87 -1.36 -6.49 -7.12
N LEU A 88 -2.03 -5.42 -6.69
CA LEU A 88 -2.11 -5.05 -5.27
C LEU A 88 -2.76 -6.15 -4.42
N ASP A 89 -3.80 -6.80 -4.96
CA ASP A 89 -4.49 -7.91 -4.31
C ASP A 89 -3.54 -9.10 -4.09
N GLU A 90 -2.77 -9.48 -5.10
CA GLU A 90 -1.74 -10.51 -5.00
C GLU A 90 -0.65 -10.16 -3.99
N LEU A 91 -0.22 -8.90 -3.93
CA LEU A 91 0.76 -8.44 -2.95
C LEU A 91 0.22 -8.58 -1.51
N VAL A 92 -1.02 -8.14 -1.26
CA VAL A 92 -1.67 -8.25 0.05
C VAL A 92 -1.80 -9.71 0.47
N LYS A 93 -2.28 -10.58 -0.42
CA LYS A 93 -2.39 -12.03 -0.19
C LYS A 93 -1.03 -12.66 0.09
N SER A 94 0.02 -12.26 -0.63
CA SER A 94 1.40 -12.73 -0.41
C SER A 94 1.91 -12.38 0.98
N VAL A 95 1.72 -11.12 1.41
CA VAL A 95 2.13 -10.66 2.74
C VAL A 95 1.36 -11.40 3.83
N MET A 96 0.06 -11.60 3.64
CA MET A 96 -0.78 -12.35 4.56
C MET A 96 -0.29 -13.79 4.72
N CYS A 97 -0.09 -14.52 3.62
CA CYS A 97 0.42 -15.90 3.65
C CYS A 97 1.80 -16.02 4.31
N CYS A 98 2.71 -15.07 4.03
CA CYS A 98 4.01 -15.02 4.70
C CYS A 98 3.90 -14.79 6.21
N ARG A 99 2.95 -13.96 6.65
CA ARG A 99 2.69 -13.72 8.09
C ARG A 99 2.08 -14.92 8.78
N GLU A 100 1.14 -15.62 8.14
CA GLU A 100 0.56 -16.87 8.67
C GLU A 100 1.62 -17.96 8.86
N GLY A 101 2.57 -18.06 7.93
CA GLY A 101 3.71 -18.98 8.00
C GLY A 101 4.87 -18.50 8.87
N LEU A 102 4.74 -17.35 9.55
CA LEU A 102 5.79 -16.72 10.37
C LEU A 102 7.13 -16.51 9.62
N LEU A 103 7.05 -16.15 8.33
CA LEU A 103 8.21 -15.99 7.46
C LEU A 103 8.77 -14.55 7.47
N GLU A 104 10.09 -14.46 7.34
CA GLU A 104 10.77 -13.18 7.08
C GLU A 104 10.50 -12.73 5.64
N ILE A 105 9.94 -11.53 5.49
CA ILE A 105 9.70 -10.92 4.17
C ILE A 105 10.89 -10.05 3.80
N ARG A 106 11.52 -10.35 2.67
CA ARG A 106 12.57 -9.50 2.07
C ARG A 106 12.06 -8.89 0.78
N VAL A 107 11.96 -7.56 0.76
CA VAL A 107 11.56 -6.80 -0.43
C VAL A 107 12.79 -6.54 -1.30
N ARG A 108 12.65 -6.74 -2.61
CA ARG A 108 13.66 -6.32 -3.59
C ARG A 108 13.40 -4.90 -4.02
N LEU A 109 14.42 -4.07 -3.90
CA LEU A 109 14.34 -2.65 -4.27
C LEU A 109 14.33 -2.50 -5.80
N LEU A 110 13.47 -1.63 -6.30
CA LEU A 110 13.47 -1.22 -7.71
C LEU A 110 14.46 -0.09 -7.92
N ARG A 111 15.00 0.00 -9.14
CA ARG A 111 15.79 1.17 -9.54
C ARG A 111 14.84 2.34 -9.75
N VAL A 112 15.12 3.43 -9.07
CA VAL A 112 14.46 4.71 -9.27
C VAL A 112 15.43 5.66 -10.00
N PRO A 113 14.93 6.58 -10.84
CA PRO A 113 15.77 7.59 -11.45
C PRO A 113 16.57 8.39 -10.41
N GLN A 114 17.75 8.86 -10.81
CA GLN A 114 18.58 9.70 -9.94
C GLN A 114 17.90 11.03 -9.60
N VAL A 115 17.07 11.53 -10.52
CA VAL A 115 16.30 12.76 -10.37
C VAL A 115 14.82 12.42 -10.52
N VAL A 116 14.05 12.83 -9.53
CA VAL A 116 12.59 12.79 -9.53
C VAL A 116 12.06 14.20 -9.26
N THR A 117 10.84 14.49 -9.70
CA THR A 117 10.22 15.80 -9.49
C THR A 117 8.98 15.67 -8.63
N GLY A 118 8.83 16.55 -7.65
CA GLY A 118 7.61 16.67 -6.87
C GLY A 118 7.15 18.12 -6.76
N PHE A 119 5.84 18.32 -6.59
CA PHE A 119 5.25 19.61 -6.22
C PHE A 119 4.14 19.44 -5.20
N ILE A 120 3.88 20.52 -4.46
CA ILE A 120 2.70 20.67 -3.59
C ILE A 120 2.16 22.08 -3.84
N VAL A 121 1.04 22.19 -4.55
CA VAL A 121 0.44 23.49 -4.89
C VAL A 121 -0.97 23.58 -4.35
N SER A 122 -1.33 24.73 -3.77
CA SER A 122 -2.68 24.99 -3.30
C SER A 122 -3.37 26.02 -4.17
N ARG A 123 -4.62 25.75 -4.54
CA ARG A 123 -5.49 26.64 -5.31
C ARG A 123 -6.71 26.99 -4.44
N PRO A 124 -6.64 28.10 -3.67
CA PRO A 124 -7.78 28.61 -2.92
C PRO A 124 -8.75 29.33 -3.87
N GLY A 125 -10.05 29.28 -3.59
CA GLY A 125 -11.04 29.96 -4.42
C GLY A 125 -12.47 29.85 -3.92
N THR A 126 -13.42 30.18 -4.79
CA THR A 126 -14.85 29.94 -4.55
C THR A 126 -15.13 28.44 -4.55
N LYS A 127 -16.30 28.04 -4.03
CA LYS A 127 -16.72 26.63 -4.07
C LYS A 127 -16.77 26.09 -5.50
N ASP A 128 -17.35 26.88 -6.41
CA ASP A 128 -17.54 26.48 -7.79
C ASP A 128 -16.18 26.30 -8.49
N HIS A 129 -15.26 27.23 -8.28
CA HIS A 129 -13.90 27.12 -8.81
C HIS A 129 -13.16 25.87 -8.28
N VAL A 130 -13.25 25.62 -6.97
CA VAL A 130 -12.64 24.41 -6.38
C VAL A 130 -13.31 23.13 -6.93
N ALA A 131 -14.63 23.14 -7.11
CA ALA A 131 -15.36 22.00 -7.66
C ALA A 131 -14.95 21.71 -9.12
N GLU A 132 -14.78 22.75 -9.93
CA GLU A 132 -14.29 22.65 -11.31
C GLU A 132 -12.89 22.04 -11.38
N LEU A 133 -11.96 22.52 -10.54
CA LEU A 133 -10.60 21.97 -10.46
C LEU A 133 -10.58 20.50 -10.06
N VAL A 134 -11.40 20.11 -9.07
CA VAL A 134 -11.48 18.71 -8.63
C VAL A 134 -12.11 17.83 -9.72
N ASN A 135 -13.12 18.33 -10.42
CA ASN A 135 -13.74 17.62 -11.54
C ASN A 135 -12.75 17.40 -12.70
N ALA A 136 -11.94 18.41 -13.03
CA ALA A 136 -10.86 18.26 -14.01
C ALA A 136 -9.83 17.22 -13.55
N TRP A 137 -9.37 17.29 -12.29
CA TRP A 137 -8.45 16.32 -11.71
C TRP A 137 -8.97 14.87 -11.78
N GLN A 138 -10.26 14.63 -11.51
CA GLN A 138 -10.86 13.30 -11.62
C GLN A 138 -10.80 12.73 -13.05
N GLY A 139 -10.74 13.60 -14.06
CA GLY A 139 -10.55 13.19 -15.44
C GLY A 139 -9.10 12.96 -15.82
N VAL A 140 -8.19 13.79 -15.32
CA VAL A 140 -6.78 13.77 -15.68
C VAL A 140 -6.02 12.68 -14.93
N ALA A 141 -6.13 12.63 -13.60
CA ALA A 141 -5.26 11.81 -12.77
C ALA A 141 -5.25 10.31 -13.14
N PRO A 142 -6.38 9.65 -13.46
CA PRO A 142 -6.36 8.25 -13.90
C PRO A 142 -5.76 8.03 -15.30
N SER A 143 -5.65 9.09 -16.12
CA SER A 143 -5.18 9.01 -17.51
C SER A 143 -3.69 9.29 -17.68
N LEU A 144 -3.03 9.75 -16.62
CA LEU A 144 -1.59 9.98 -16.62
C LEU A 144 -0.83 8.64 -16.73
N ALA A 145 0.36 8.68 -17.34
CA ALA A 145 1.21 7.50 -17.46
C ALA A 145 1.70 7.01 -16.09
N GLY A 146 2.11 5.74 -16.01
CA GLY A 146 2.47 5.07 -14.75
C GLY A 146 3.71 5.62 -14.04
N ASP A 147 4.44 6.53 -14.67
CA ASP A 147 5.56 7.29 -14.11
C ASP A 147 5.11 8.58 -13.39
N PHE A 148 3.81 8.89 -13.41
CA PHE A 148 3.23 10.09 -12.84
C PHE A 148 2.16 9.75 -11.81
N TYR A 149 2.23 10.40 -10.65
CA TYR A 149 1.23 10.35 -9.60
C TYR A 149 0.67 11.75 -9.33
N LEU A 150 -0.65 11.88 -9.23
CA LEU A 150 -1.33 13.15 -8.96
C LEU A 150 -2.51 12.96 -8.00
N SER A 151 -2.44 13.59 -6.83
CA SER A 151 -3.48 13.54 -5.80
C SER A 151 -4.03 14.93 -5.47
N CYS A 152 -5.29 14.97 -5.01
CA CYS A 152 -5.98 16.20 -4.64
C CYS A 152 -6.54 16.10 -3.21
N PHE A 153 -6.30 17.13 -2.41
CA PHE A 153 -6.82 17.30 -1.06
C PHE A 153 -7.75 18.52 -1.04
N VAL A 154 -9.00 18.34 -0.61
CA VAL A 154 -9.98 19.44 -0.56
C VAL A 154 -10.33 19.74 0.90
N GLY A 155 -10.31 21.02 1.26
CA GLY A 155 -10.64 21.42 2.63
C GLY A 155 -10.41 22.90 2.91
N ALA A 156 -10.75 23.31 4.13
CA ALA A 156 -10.44 24.63 4.67
C ALA A 156 -9.22 24.54 5.59
N GLY A 157 -8.26 25.45 5.43
CA GLY A 157 -7.05 25.49 6.27
C GLY A 157 -6.10 24.31 6.05
N LEU A 158 -5.99 23.81 4.82
CA LEU A 158 -5.03 22.76 4.48
C LEU A 158 -3.57 23.24 4.65
N PRO A 159 -2.61 22.33 4.93
CA PRO A 159 -1.19 22.68 4.91
C PRO A 159 -0.80 23.30 3.56
N GLY A 160 -0.19 24.48 3.60
CA GLY A 160 0.21 25.25 2.42
C GLY A 160 -0.71 26.43 2.06
N THR A 161 -1.90 26.58 2.68
CA THR A 161 -2.77 27.73 2.42
C THR A 161 -2.49 28.86 3.43
N LYS A 162 -2.25 30.08 2.94
CA LYS A 162 -2.15 31.29 3.80
C LYS A 162 -3.50 31.97 4.02
N THR A 163 -4.54 31.56 3.30
CA THR A 163 -5.84 32.23 3.21
C THR A 163 -6.95 31.42 3.90
N ARG A 164 -7.81 32.11 4.66
CA ARG A 164 -9.05 31.51 5.21
C ARG A 164 -10.04 31.27 4.04
N GLY A 165 -10.31 30.02 3.71
CA GLY A 165 -11.22 29.65 2.64
C GLY A 165 -11.15 28.16 2.29
N ILE A 166 -12.01 27.71 1.39
CA ILE A 166 -11.89 26.38 0.79
C ILE A 166 -10.78 26.40 -0.26
N SER A 167 -10.04 25.29 -0.36
CA SER A 167 -8.94 25.12 -1.29
C SER A 167 -8.85 23.68 -1.78
N ALA A 168 -8.29 23.50 -2.97
CA ALA A 168 -7.77 22.23 -3.44
C ALA A 168 -6.24 22.28 -3.42
N THR A 169 -5.61 21.38 -2.68
CA THR A 169 -4.16 21.19 -2.68
C THR A 169 -3.80 19.96 -3.50
N PHE A 170 -3.01 20.16 -4.53
CA PHE A 170 -2.54 19.11 -5.42
C PHE A 170 -1.12 18.71 -5.04
N LYS A 171 -0.88 17.39 -4.96
CA LYS A 171 0.46 16.83 -4.83
C LYS A 171 0.74 15.97 -6.04
N GLY A 172 1.77 16.35 -6.80
CA GLY A 172 2.23 15.60 -7.95
C GLY A 172 3.63 15.05 -7.74
N PHE A 173 3.88 13.87 -8.28
CA PHE A 173 5.18 13.20 -8.26
C PHE A 173 5.44 12.55 -9.62
N TYR A 174 6.63 12.78 -10.18
CA TYR A 174 7.01 12.33 -11.50
C TYR A 174 8.41 11.71 -11.51
N LEU A 175 8.56 10.56 -12.16
CA LEU A 175 9.82 9.84 -12.29
C LEU A 175 10.70 10.41 -13.43
N GLY A 176 10.90 11.73 -13.43
CA GLY A 176 11.66 12.44 -14.45
C GLY A 176 11.92 13.90 -14.09
N PRO A 177 12.48 14.68 -15.04
CA PRO A 177 12.83 16.09 -14.83
C PRO A 177 11.60 17.00 -14.80
N ARG A 178 11.74 18.17 -14.16
CA ARG A 178 10.60 19.07 -13.91
C ARG A 178 10.04 19.70 -15.18
N ASN A 179 10.87 19.95 -16.19
CA ASN A 179 10.42 20.57 -17.43
C ASN A 179 9.43 19.66 -18.17
N GLU A 180 9.66 18.35 -18.13
CA GLU A 180 8.77 17.36 -18.71
C GLU A 180 7.47 17.25 -17.90
N MET A 181 7.57 17.22 -16.57
CA MET A 181 6.40 17.24 -15.68
C MET A 181 5.47 18.44 -15.95
N VAL A 182 6.05 19.64 -16.05
CA VAL A 182 5.32 20.88 -16.33
C VAL A 182 4.73 20.87 -17.72
N SER A 183 5.48 20.38 -18.73
CA SER A 183 4.97 20.25 -20.10
C SER A 183 3.75 19.32 -20.17
N ILE A 184 3.81 18.16 -19.50
CA ILE A 184 2.70 17.19 -19.44
C ILE A 184 1.49 17.86 -18.80
N LEU A 185 1.65 18.48 -17.61
CA LEU A 185 0.54 19.09 -16.89
C LEU A 185 -0.06 20.28 -17.63
N ASN A 186 0.72 21.11 -18.28
CA ASN A 186 0.19 22.22 -19.07
C ASN A 186 -0.58 21.75 -20.32
N GLN A 187 -0.29 20.54 -20.81
CA GLN A 187 -1.03 19.94 -21.91
C GLN A 187 -2.34 19.29 -21.45
N VAL A 188 -2.34 18.55 -20.34
CA VAL A 188 -3.50 17.74 -19.93
C VAL A 188 -4.32 18.34 -18.79
N PHE A 189 -3.75 19.29 -18.04
CA PHE A 189 -4.41 19.95 -16.90
C PHE A 189 -3.98 21.43 -16.78
N PRO A 190 -4.19 22.24 -17.84
CA PRO A 190 -3.77 23.65 -17.86
C PRO A 190 -4.42 24.50 -16.75
N GLU A 191 -5.61 24.13 -16.28
CA GLU A 191 -6.33 24.83 -15.21
C GLU A 191 -5.60 24.76 -13.86
N LEU A 192 -4.71 23.77 -13.67
CA LEU A 192 -3.85 23.71 -12.50
C LEU A 192 -2.85 24.89 -12.48
N GLY A 193 -2.47 25.39 -13.65
CA GLY A 193 -1.54 26.52 -13.82
C GLY A 193 -0.24 26.28 -13.08
N ILE A 194 0.44 25.17 -13.35
CA ILE A 194 1.68 24.81 -12.67
C ILE A 194 2.87 25.49 -13.34
N GLU A 195 3.74 26.08 -12.54
CA GLU A 195 4.96 26.72 -13.02
C GLU A 195 6.20 25.86 -12.71
N THR A 196 7.33 26.19 -13.33
CA THR A 196 8.57 25.43 -13.14
C THR A 196 9.13 25.62 -11.73
N GLU A 197 8.82 26.77 -11.14
CA GLU A 197 9.17 27.23 -9.81
C GLU A 197 8.40 26.47 -8.72
N ASP A 198 7.20 25.98 -9.03
CA ASP A 198 6.40 25.13 -8.13
C ASP A 198 6.98 23.71 -8.00
N CYS A 199 7.83 23.32 -8.96
CA CYS A 199 8.38 21.98 -9.09
C CYS A 199 9.80 21.89 -8.52
N LYS A 200 10.03 20.88 -7.69
CA LYS A 200 11.33 20.61 -7.08
C LYS A 200 11.90 19.29 -7.57
N GLU A 201 13.05 19.36 -8.23
CA GLU A 201 13.87 18.19 -8.55
C GLU A 201 14.68 17.78 -7.32
N MET A 202 14.71 16.49 -7.04
CA MET A 202 15.40 15.91 -5.89
C MET A 202 15.70 14.43 -6.10
N SER A 203 16.44 13.81 -5.19
CA SER A 203 16.58 12.35 -5.16
C SER A 203 15.29 11.68 -4.65
N TRP A 204 15.11 10.40 -4.94
CA TRP A 204 13.93 9.66 -4.49
C TRP A 204 13.72 9.67 -2.97
N ILE A 205 14.80 9.58 -2.16
CA ILE A 205 14.63 9.61 -0.70
C ILE A 205 14.25 11.00 -0.19
N GLU A 206 14.72 12.05 -0.86
CA GLU A 206 14.34 13.43 -0.54
C GLU A 206 12.88 13.69 -0.92
N SER A 207 12.32 13.03 -1.93
CA SER A 207 10.89 13.14 -2.24
C SER A 207 10.02 12.51 -1.15
N ILE A 208 10.46 11.42 -0.53
CA ILE A 208 9.78 10.85 0.64
C ILE A 208 9.75 11.87 1.78
N LEU A 209 10.89 12.53 2.04
CA LEU A 209 10.96 13.61 3.03
C LEU A 209 10.04 14.79 2.66
N PHE A 210 10.05 15.21 1.39
CA PHE A 210 9.23 16.31 0.89
C PHE A 210 7.72 16.07 1.10
N PHE A 211 7.23 14.85 0.90
CA PHE A 211 5.81 14.53 1.10
C PHE A 211 5.44 14.10 2.52
N SER A 212 6.42 13.87 3.40
CA SER A 212 6.20 13.33 4.76
C SER A 212 5.35 14.20 5.66
N GLY A 213 5.29 15.51 5.40
CA GLY A 213 4.65 16.49 6.30
C GLY A 213 5.49 16.83 7.53
N LEU A 214 6.76 16.41 7.58
CA LEU A 214 7.73 16.90 8.57
C LEU A 214 7.98 18.40 8.37
N SER A 215 8.46 19.07 9.43
CA SER A 215 8.69 20.52 9.42
C SER A 215 9.78 20.93 8.45
N ASP A 216 9.69 22.16 7.94
CA ASP A 216 10.74 22.76 7.12
C ASP A 216 12.09 22.71 7.88
N GLY A 217 13.14 22.27 7.18
CA GLY A 217 14.47 22.04 7.76
C GLY A 217 14.74 20.61 8.25
N SER A 218 13.76 19.71 8.17
CA SER A 218 13.98 18.28 8.43
C SER A 218 14.95 17.66 7.43
N SER A 219 15.58 16.56 7.84
CA SER A 219 16.58 15.82 7.07
C SER A 219 16.12 14.40 6.77
N VAL A 220 16.78 13.73 5.82
CA VAL A 220 16.51 12.31 5.50
C VAL A 220 16.72 11.41 6.73
N SER A 221 17.62 11.77 7.65
CA SER A 221 17.81 11.02 8.90
C SER A 221 16.58 11.01 9.80
N ASP A 222 15.75 12.05 9.76
CA ASP A 222 14.56 12.17 10.61
C ASP A 222 13.48 11.15 10.23
N LEU A 223 13.49 10.64 8.99
CA LEU A 223 12.61 9.55 8.53
C LEU A 223 12.80 8.24 9.32
N LYS A 224 13.92 8.09 10.05
CA LYS A 224 14.16 6.91 10.90
C LYS A 224 13.39 6.97 12.22
N ASN A 225 12.89 8.14 12.61
CA ASN A 225 12.17 8.32 13.86
C ASN A 225 10.73 7.81 13.74
N ARG A 226 10.38 6.78 14.51
CA ARG A 226 9.04 6.18 14.52
C ARG A 226 8.08 6.81 15.52
N TYR A 227 8.54 7.77 16.32
CA TYR A 227 7.72 8.46 17.31
C TYR A 227 7.01 9.65 16.68
N LEU A 228 5.69 9.54 16.54
CA LEU A 228 4.81 10.62 16.09
C LEU A 228 4.80 11.76 17.11
N LYS A 229 5.25 12.93 16.66
CA LYS A 229 5.06 14.22 17.33
C LYS A 229 3.70 14.79 16.91
N ASP A 230 3.06 15.58 17.78
CA ASP A 230 1.80 16.30 17.48
C ASP A 230 0.60 15.41 17.15
N LYS A 231 0.26 14.52 18.09
CA LYS A 231 -0.90 13.63 17.99
C LYS A 231 -2.19 14.42 18.17
N ASN A 232 -3.11 14.27 17.22
CA ASN A 232 -4.46 14.80 17.31
C ASN A 232 -5.47 13.64 17.24
N TYR A 233 -6.63 13.81 17.87
CA TYR A 233 -7.74 12.88 17.66
C TYR A 233 -8.25 13.02 16.23
N PHE A 234 -8.37 11.90 15.52
CA PHE A 234 -8.92 11.89 14.18
C PHE A 234 -9.76 10.62 13.95
N LYS A 235 -10.78 10.74 13.11
CA LYS A 235 -11.54 9.62 12.57
C LYS A 235 -11.59 9.79 11.05
N ALA A 236 -11.15 8.77 10.33
CA ALA A 236 -11.15 8.75 8.88
C ALA A 236 -12.09 7.66 8.35
N LYS A 237 -12.60 7.88 7.13
CA LYS A 237 -13.32 6.91 6.31
C LYS A 237 -12.70 6.94 4.90
N SER A 238 -12.82 5.84 4.17
CA SER A 238 -12.30 5.70 2.81
C SER A 238 -13.35 5.03 1.94
N ASP A 239 -13.45 5.44 0.69
CA ASP A 239 -14.33 4.88 -0.34
C ASP A 239 -13.59 4.74 -1.67
N TYR A 240 -14.08 3.86 -2.52
CA TYR A 240 -13.61 3.69 -3.90
C TYR A 240 -14.70 4.11 -4.87
N SER A 241 -14.34 4.91 -5.87
CA SER A 241 -15.27 5.32 -6.91
C SER A 241 -14.93 4.67 -8.24
N ARG A 242 -15.95 4.05 -8.87
CA ARG A 242 -15.83 3.54 -10.25
C ARG A 242 -16.20 4.57 -11.30
N LEU A 243 -16.95 5.60 -10.89
CA LEU A 243 -17.44 6.67 -11.77
C LEU A 243 -16.91 8.01 -11.27
N ARG A 244 -16.89 9.02 -12.14
CA ARG A 244 -16.57 10.39 -11.71
C ARG A 244 -17.65 10.88 -10.74
N ILE A 245 -17.24 11.54 -9.66
CA ILE A 245 -18.17 12.11 -8.69
C ILE A 245 -18.60 13.48 -9.23
N LEU A 246 -19.89 13.79 -9.18
CA LEU A 246 -20.39 15.10 -9.60
C LEU A 246 -19.72 16.21 -8.78
N ALA A 247 -19.20 17.23 -9.47
CA ALA A 247 -18.45 18.34 -8.89
C ALA A 247 -19.17 19.02 -7.71
N CYS A 248 -20.50 19.20 -7.83
CA CYS A 248 -21.33 19.78 -6.78
C CYS A 248 -21.33 18.95 -5.48
N ILE A 249 -21.32 17.62 -5.57
CA ILE A 249 -21.31 16.73 -4.40
C ILE A 249 -20.00 16.86 -3.62
N VAL A 250 -18.87 16.98 -4.34
CA VAL A 250 -17.54 17.02 -3.72
C VAL A 250 -17.37 18.23 -2.79
N VAL A 251 -17.90 19.39 -3.17
CA VAL A 251 -17.70 20.64 -2.44
C VAL A 251 -18.89 21.00 -1.54
N GLU A 252 -20.13 20.73 -1.96
CA GLU A 252 -21.31 21.06 -1.15
C GLU A 252 -21.56 20.07 -0.02
N ASP A 253 -21.50 18.76 -0.31
CA ASP A 253 -21.78 17.75 0.69
C ASP A 253 -20.61 17.62 1.67
N GLY A 254 -19.37 17.75 1.19
CA GLY A 254 -18.19 17.84 2.05
C GLY A 254 -18.33 18.89 3.17
N ARG A 255 -19.02 20.01 2.92
CA ARG A 255 -19.33 21.01 3.95
C ARG A 255 -20.50 20.61 4.85
N LYS A 256 -21.54 19.90 4.36
CA LYS A 256 -22.61 19.35 5.21
C LYS A 256 -22.08 18.30 6.18
N TRP A 257 -21.16 17.44 5.74
CA TRP A 257 -20.43 16.49 6.60
C TRP A 257 -19.50 17.20 7.61
N MET A 258 -18.80 18.27 7.18
CA MET A 258 -18.02 19.13 8.10
C MET A 258 -18.91 19.85 9.14
N ASN A 259 -20.14 20.25 8.78
CA ASN A 259 -21.06 20.93 9.69
C ASN A 259 -21.82 20.00 10.65
N TYR A 260 -22.09 18.75 10.26
CA TYR A 260 -22.66 17.73 11.15
C TYR A 260 -21.72 17.33 12.30
N SER A 261 -20.45 17.69 12.19
CA SER A 261 -19.39 17.36 13.15
C SER A 261 -19.09 18.51 14.12
N LYS A 262 -20.08 19.35 14.48
CA LYS A 262 -20.00 20.28 15.62
C LYS A 262 -19.96 19.52 16.97
N VAL A 263 -18.93 18.71 17.15
CA VAL A 263 -18.37 18.38 18.45
C VAL A 263 -17.43 19.54 18.78
N PRO A 264 -17.38 20.06 20.02
CA PRO A 264 -16.62 21.27 20.36
C PRO A 264 -15.10 21.21 20.15
N ASP A 265 -14.56 20.13 19.57
CA ASP A 265 -13.12 19.85 19.48
C ASP A 265 -12.74 19.07 18.20
N ALA A 266 -13.41 19.36 17.08
CA ALA A 266 -13.19 18.68 15.79
C ALA A 266 -12.64 19.66 14.74
N SER A 267 -11.42 20.14 14.94
CA SER A 267 -10.61 20.69 13.86
C SER A 267 -9.99 19.52 13.08
N LEU A 268 -10.23 19.48 11.75
CA LEU A 268 -9.64 18.59 10.74
C LEU A 268 -10.42 17.29 10.41
N LEU A 269 -11.52 17.46 9.67
CA LEU A 269 -11.96 16.42 8.71
C LEU A 269 -11.18 16.62 7.40
N ARG A 270 -10.25 15.70 7.09
CA ARG A 270 -9.59 15.60 5.78
C ARG A 270 -10.30 14.51 4.97
N ALA A 271 -10.95 14.88 3.87
CA ALA A 271 -11.38 13.91 2.88
C ALA A 271 -10.15 13.47 2.08
N TRP A 272 -9.87 12.16 2.08
CA TRP A 272 -8.86 11.55 1.24
C TRP A 272 -9.59 10.84 0.09
N ILE A 273 -9.47 11.37 -1.13
CA ILE A 273 -9.80 10.59 -2.32
C ILE A 273 -8.47 10.03 -2.82
N MET A 274 -8.10 8.85 -2.33
CA MET A 274 -6.98 8.10 -2.89
C MET A 274 -7.44 7.46 -4.18
N ASN A 275 -6.72 7.75 -5.26
CA ASN A 275 -6.84 7.00 -6.50
C ASN A 275 -5.69 5.98 -6.48
N GLU A 276 -5.98 4.77 -6.02
CA GLU A 276 -5.08 3.63 -6.21
C GLU A 276 -5.49 2.89 -7.48
N LEU A 277 -4.46 2.50 -8.24
CA LEU A 277 -4.53 1.84 -9.54
C LEU A 277 -5.46 0.60 -9.48
N THR A 278 -6.49 0.63 -10.31
CA THR A 278 -7.28 -0.48 -10.89
C THR A 278 -7.10 -1.90 -10.30
N GLY A 279 -8.19 -2.51 -9.79
CA GLY A 279 -8.33 -3.98 -9.73
C GLY A 279 -9.27 -4.60 -8.68
N GLU A 280 -10.58 -4.64 -8.99
CA GLU A 280 -11.69 -5.52 -8.53
C GLU A 280 -11.78 -6.21 -7.13
N ARG A 281 -12.84 -5.78 -6.40
CA ARG A 281 -14.04 -6.52 -5.89
C ARG A 281 -13.90 -7.72 -4.92
N THR A 282 -14.44 -7.53 -3.71
CA THR A 282 -15.33 -8.51 -3.03
C THR A 282 -16.39 -7.80 -2.21
N GLU A 283 -17.65 -8.16 -2.45
CA GLU A 283 -18.81 -7.86 -1.61
C GLU A 283 -18.66 -8.61 -0.28
N THR A 284 -18.93 -7.95 0.84
CA THR A 284 -19.21 -8.65 2.10
C THR A 284 -20.60 -8.25 2.56
N ILE A 285 -21.48 -9.24 2.52
CA ILE A 285 -22.79 -9.25 3.16
C ILE A 285 -22.54 -9.22 4.67
N GLU A 286 -23.08 -8.22 5.35
CA GLU A 286 -23.11 -8.13 6.82
C GLU A 286 -24.13 -9.12 7.39
N SER A 287 -23.75 -9.72 8.52
CA SER A 287 -24.65 -10.18 9.57
C SER A 287 -24.28 -9.47 10.86
#